data_AF-A0A524E7A6-F1
#
_entry.id   AF-A0A524E7A6-F1
#
_cell.length_a   1.000
_cell.length_b   1.000
_cell.length_c   1.000
_cell.angle_alpha   90.00
_cell.angle_beta   90.00
_cell.angle_gamma   90.00
#
_symmetry.space_group_name_H-M   'P 1'
#
loop_
_entity.id
_entity.type
_entity.pdbx_description
1 polymer ?
#
loop_
_entity_poly.entity_id
_entity_poly.type
_entity_poly.pdbx_seq_one_letter_code
_entity_poly.pdbx_strand_id
1 'polypeptide(L)'
;MSEREHYKYETLIKILVILGGIVGLIFQIVALAGISYFPSILPTYFAGAFIIIIIVGIVISVLTIICGLRKESKNGNEIVPFHWITFLVLAILLVIFGGGIIACILLVIAFILGLIDEFV
;
A
#
# COMPACT_ATOMS: atom_id res chain seq x y z
N MET A 1 1.36 21.42 15.62
CA MET A 1 0.58 21.98 14.50
C MET A 1 1.38 21.60 13.25
N SER A 2 1.16 20.41 12.71
CA SER A 2 1.98 19.89 11.59
C SER A 2 1.48 20.58 10.32
N GLU A 3 2.32 21.43 9.75
CA GLU A 3 2.13 21.96 8.41
C GLU A 3 1.90 20.77 7.47
N ARG A 4 0.81 20.83 6.70
CA ARG A 4 0.60 19.87 5.62
C ARG A 4 1.59 20.25 4.53
N GLU A 5 2.74 19.59 4.52
CA GLU A 5 3.70 19.78 3.45
C GLU A 5 3.05 19.34 2.14
N HIS A 6 2.84 20.33 1.27
CA HIS A 6 2.21 20.16 -0.03
C HIS A 6 3.28 19.62 -0.97
N TYR A 7 3.31 18.30 -1.17
CA TYR A 7 4.29 17.64 -2.04
C TYR A 7 4.15 18.19 -3.48
N LYS A 8 5.26 18.62 -4.09
CA LYS A 8 5.25 19.15 -5.46
C LYS A 8 4.79 18.10 -6.49
N TYR A 9 5.06 16.82 -6.21
CA TYR A 9 4.61 15.68 -7.00
C TYR A 9 3.42 14.93 -6.38
N GLU A 10 2.62 15.57 -5.51
CA GLU A 10 1.53 14.92 -4.77
C GLU A 10 0.60 14.07 -5.65
N THR A 11 0.18 14.59 -6.80
CA THR A 11 -0.69 13.87 -7.75
C THR A 11 -0.03 12.58 -8.27
N LEU A 12 1.28 12.62 -8.53
CA LEU A 12 2.04 11.50 -9.06
C LEU A 12 2.24 10.43 -7.98
N ILE A 13 2.55 10.85 -6.75
CA ILE A 13 2.64 10.00 -5.57
C ILE A 13 1.28 9.31 -5.31
N LYS A 14 0.16 10.05 -5.38
CA LYS A 14 -1.18 9.49 -5.21
C LYS A 14 -1.47 8.41 -6.24
N ILE A 15 -1.19 8.66 -7.52
CA ILE A 15 -1.41 7.67 -8.59
C ILE A 15 -0.58 6.41 -8.33
N LEU A 16 0.70 6.56 -7.96
CA LEU A 16 1.59 5.44 -7.65
C LEU A 16 1.07 4.61 -6.47
N VAL A 17 0.63 5.25 -5.40
CA VAL A 17 0.09 4.59 -4.21
C VAL A 17 -1.21 3.85 -4.54
N ILE A 18 -2.13 4.48 -5.29
CA ILE A 18 -3.37 3.84 -5.75
C ILE A 18 -3.06 2.63 -6.62
N LEU A 19 -2.16 2.78 -7.59
CA LEU A 19 -1.76 1.68 -8.47
C LEU A 19 -1.10 0.55 -7.67
N GLY A 20 -0.24 0.87 -6.70
CA GLY A 20 0.38 -0.13 -5.82
C GLY A 20 -0.67 -0.93 -5.05
N GLY A 21 -1.66 -0.23 -4.46
CA GLY A 21 -2.77 -0.88 -3.77
C GLY A 21 -3.64 -1.74 -4.68
N ILE A 22 -3.98 -1.26 -5.90
CA ILE A 22 -4.78 -2.01 -6.89
C ILE A 22 -4.02 -3.27 -7.34
N VAL A 23 -2.74 -3.13 -7.69
CA VAL A 23 -1.90 -4.26 -8.11
C VAL A 23 -1.81 -5.29 -6.98
N GLY A 24 -1.61 -4.86 -5.74
CA GLY A 24 -1.60 -5.73 -4.56
C GLY A 24 -2.91 -6.49 -4.38
N LEU A 25 -4.03 -5.81 -4.56
CA LEU A 25 -5.37 -6.39 -4.48
C LEU A 25 -5.60 -7.43 -5.59
N ILE A 26 -5.18 -7.14 -6.82
CA ILE A 26 -5.27 -8.08 -7.95
C ILE A 26 -4.48 -9.36 -7.63
N PHE A 27 -3.23 -9.25 -7.17
CA PHE A 27 -2.43 -10.43 -6.81
C PHE A 27 -3.12 -11.29 -5.74
N GLN A 28 -3.71 -10.66 -4.74
CA GLN A 28 -4.43 -11.36 -3.67
C GLN A 28 -5.71 -12.05 -4.18
N ILE A 29 -6.49 -11.41 -5.07
CA ILE A 29 -7.67 -12.02 -5.68
C ILE A 29 -7.28 -13.21 -6.58
N VAL A 30 -6.24 -13.05 -7.42
CA VAL A 30 -5.80 -14.12 -8.32
C VAL A 30 -5.28 -15.32 -7.53
N ALA A 31 -4.58 -15.07 -6.41
CA ALA A 31 -4.16 -16.13 -5.51
C ALA A 31 -5.34 -16.80 -4.78
N LEU A 32 -6.37 -16.04 -4.39
CA LEU A 32 -7.60 -16.60 -3.82
C LEU A 32 -8.36 -17.47 -4.83
N ALA A 33 -8.34 -17.09 -6.11
CA ALA A 33 -8.93 -17.88 -7.20
C ALA A 33 -8.12 -19.16 -7.53
N GLY A 34 -6.96 -19.37 -6.91
CA GLY A 34 -6.09 -20.53 -7.16
C GLY A 34 -5.43 -20.51 -8.54
N ILE A 35 -5.47 -19.37 -9.25
CA ILE A 35 -4.95 -19.23 -10.61
C ILE A 35 -3.43 -19.03 -10.60
N SER A 36 -2.88 -18.41 -9.55
CA SER A 36 -1.45 -18.15 -9.40
C SER A 36 -0.94 -18.50 -8.01
N TYR A 37 0.39 -18.68 -7.91
CA TYR A 37 1.09 -18.78 -6.63
C TYR A 37 0.82 -17.54 -5.77
N PHE A 38 0.64 -17.72 -4.46
CA PHE A 38 0.45 -16.64 -3.49
C PHE A 38 1.81 -16.07 -3.08
N PRO A 39 2.15 -14.83 -3.50
CA PRO A 39 3.50 -14.28 -3.31
C PRO A 39 3.66 -13.68 -1.90
N SER A 40 3.42 -14.47 -0.86
CA SER A 40 3.65 -14.08 0.54
C SER A 40 4.94 -14.67 1.07
N ILE A 41 5.58 -13.93 1.97
CA ILE A 41 6.79 -14.37 2.70
C ILE A 41 6.41 -15.26 3.90
N LEU A 42 5.16 -15.18 4.38
CA LEU A 42 4.71 -15.94 5.53
C LEU A 42 4.44 -17.40 5.15
N PRO A 43 4.79 -18.36 6.03
CA PRO A 43 4.51 -19.77 5.80
C PRO A 43 3.00 -20.05 5.80
N THR A 44 2.47 -20.59 4.70
CA THR A 44 1.04 -20.87 4.48
C THR A 44 0.68 -22.34 4.66
N TYR A 45 1.47 -23.09 5.45
CA TYR A 45 1.29 -24.55 5.63
C TYR A 45 -0.08 -24.95 6.22
N PHE A 46 -0.80 -24.02 6.86
CA PHE A 46 -2.13 -24.24 7.39
C PHE A 46 -3.17 -23.45 6.59
N ALA A 47 -4.18 -24.14 6.07
CA ALA A 47 -5.27 -23.53 5.29
C ALA A 47 -5.99 -22.39 6.05
N GLY A 48 -6.12 -22.50 7.37
CA GLY A 48 -6.68 -21.42 8.20
C GLY A 48 -5.79 -20.17 8.26
N ALA A 49 -4.47 -20.34 8.32
CA ALA A 49 -3.52 -19.23 8.33
C ALA A 49 -3.50 -18.50 6.97
N PHE A 50 -3.63 -19.25 5.87
CA PHE A 50 -3.72 -18.69 4.52
C PHE A 50 -4.87 -17.69 4.37
N ILE A 51 -6.07 -18.06 4.84
CA ILE A 51 -7.26 -17.19 4.77
C ILE A 51 -7.05 -15.92 5.57
N ILE A 52 -6.48 -16.01 6.78
CA ILE A 52 -6.21 -14.85 7.64
C ILE A 52 -5.21 -13.90 6.95
N ILE A 53 -4.12 -14.44 6.39
CA ILE A 53 -3.10 -13.64 5.69
C ILE A 53 -3.72 -12.93 4.48
N ILE A 54 -4.59 -13.60 3.72
CA ILE A 54 -5.31 -12.96 2.60
C ILE A 54 -6.23 -11.84 3.09
N ILE A 55 -7.04 -12.08 4.12
CA ILE A 55 -7.94 -11.05 4.65
C ILE A 55 -7.16 -9.82 5.10
N VAL A 56 -6.08 -10.02 5.87
CA VAL A 56 -5.21 -8.93 6.33
C VAL A 56 -4.55 -8.23 5.14
N GLY A 57 -4.09 -8.99 4.14
CA GLY A 57 -3.54 -8.46 2.91
C GLY A 57 -4.53 -7.58 2.15
N ILE A 58 -5.79 -8.02 2.00
CA ILE A 58 -6.85 -7.24 1.35
C ILE A 58 -7.11 -5.96 2.14
N VAL A 59 -7.18 -6.02 3.47
CA VAL A 59 -7.35 -4.84 4.32
C VAL A 59 -6.22 -3.85 4.08
N ILE A 60 -4.97 -4.30 4.03
CA ILE A 60 -3.81 -3.44 3.76
C ILE A 60 -3.87 -2.85 2.34
N SER A 61 -4.24 -3.64 1.33
CA SER A 61 -4.42 -3.15 -0.04
C SER A 61 -5.48 -2.05 -0.11
N VAL A 62 -6.62 -2.24 0.57
CA VAL A 62 -7.69 -1.24 0.66
C VAL A 62 -7.21 0.01 1.42
N LEU A 63 -6.50 -0.14 2.54
CA LEU A 63 -5.90 0.99 3.25
C LEU A 63 -4.90 1.76 2.39
N THR A 64 -4.13 1.07 1.56
CA THR A 64 -3.19 1.68 0.61
C THR A 64 -3.93 2.49 -0.45
N ILE A 65 -5.02 1.94 -1.01
CA ILE A 65 -5.87 2.67 -1.96
C ILE A 65 -6.51 3.88 -1.29
N ILE A 66 -7.02 3.75 -0.06
CA ILE A 66 -7.60 4.87 0.71
C ILE A 66 -6.54 5.95 0.98
N CYS A 67 -5.31 5.54 1.31
CA CYS A 67 -4.19 6.45 1.49
C CYS A 67 -3.92 7.27 0.22
N GLY A 68 -3.87 6.63 -0.94
CA GLY A 68 -3.68 7.32 -2.23
C GLY A 68 -4.90 8.13 -2.69
N LEU A 69 -6.11 7.68 -2.36
CA LEU A 69 -7.37 8.39 -2.63
C LEU A 69 -7.67 9.51 -1.64
N ARG A 70 -6.76 9.83 -0.70
CA ARG A 70 -6.91 10.96 0.21
C ARG A 70 -7.17 12.24 -0.59
N LYS A 71 -8.45 12.57 -0.73
CA LYS A 71 -8.93 13.94 -0.91
C LYS A 71 -8.68 14.60 0.42
N GLU A 72 -8.12 15.81 0.41
CA GLU A 72 -7.92 16.63 1.59
C GLU A 72 -9.18 16.61 2.47
N SER A 73 -9.25 15.68 3.43
CA SER A 73 -10.39 15.56 4.30
C SER A 73 -10.24 16.71 5.27
N LYS A 74 -11.00 17.78 5.03
CA LYS A 74 -11.12 18.94 5.91
C LYS A 74 -11.54 18.57 7.35
N ASN A 75 -11.94 17.33 7.60
CA ASN A 75 -12.14 16.78 8.94
C ASN A 75 -10.92 15.96 9.31
N GLY A 76 -10.09 16.51 10.21
CA GLY A 76 -8.79 15.98 10.64
C GLY A 76 -8.86 14.66 11.44
N ASN A 77 -9.52 13.66 10.89
CA ASN A 77 -9.54 12.29 11.41
C ASN A 77 -9.16 11.35 10.25
N GLU A 78 -7.87 11.32 9.95
CA GLU A 78 -7.34 10.57 8.81
C GLU A 78 -7.02 9.14 9.24
N ILE A 79 -7.60 8.18 8.52
CA ILE A 79 -7.42 6.75 8.82
C ILE A 79 -5.96 6.33 8.57
N VAL A 80 -5.32 6.90 7.55
CA VAL A 80 -3.93 6.63 7.18
C VAL A 80 -3.23 7.95 6.84
N PRO A 81 -2.13 8.30 7.53
CA PRO A 81 -1.41 9.54 7.26
C PRO A 81 -0.69 9.45 5.91
N PHE A 82 -0.93 10.42 5.02
CA PHE A 82 -0.20 10.50 3.74
C PHE A 82 1.16 11.15 3.97
N HIS A 83 2.11 10.32 4.40
CA HIS A 83 3.48 10.72 4.69
C HIS A 83 4.40 9.68 4.05
N TRP A 84 5.61 10.11 3.64
CA TRP A 84 6.56 9.22 2.98
C TRP A 84 6.80 7.95 3.79
N ILE A 85 6.98 8.06 5.11
CA ILE A 85 7.14 6.92 6.04
C ILE A 85 6.00 5.91 5.88
N THR A 86 4.77 6.39 5.75
CA THR A 86 3.59 5.52 5.62
C THR A 86 3.65 4.67 4.35
N PHE A 87 4.13 5.23 3.23
CA PHE A 87 4.27 4.45 1.98
C PHE A 87 5.27 3.31 2.14
N LEU A 88 6.36 3.52 2.87
CA LEU A 88 7.34 2.47 3.15
C LEU A 88 6.77 1.38 4.06
N VAL A 89 6.03 1.77 5.10
CA VAL A 89 5.35 0.80 5.98
C VAL A 89 4.35 -0.02 5.17
N LEU A 90 3.51 0.63 4.35
CA LEU A 90 2.54 -0.06 3.49
C LEU A 90 3.22 -0.97 2.46
N ALA A 91 4.37 -0.57 1.91
CA ALA A 91 5.14 -1.38 0.95
C ALA A 91 5.61 -2.70 1.59
N ILE A 92 6.20 -2.62 2.79
CA ILE A 92 6.67 -3.80 3.53
C ILE A 92 5.48 -4.69 3.90
N LEU A 93 4.40 -4.11 4.40
CA LEU A 93 3.19 -4.85 4.77
C LEU A 93 2.59 -5.58 3.54
N LEU A 94 2.45 -4.92 2.40
CA LEU A 94 1.95 -5.56 1.17
C LEU A 94 2.80 -6.76 0.77
N VAL A 95 4.13 -6.66 0.87
CA VAL A 95 5.01 -7.79 0.52
C VAL A 95 4.86 -8.96 1.50
N ILE A 96 4.77 -8.69 2.80
CA ILE A 96 4.59 -9.72 3.81
C ILE A 96 3.26 -10.46 3.59
N PHE A 97 2.17 -9.72 3.33
CA PHE A 97 0.82 -10.25 3.22
C PHE A 97 0.40 -10.62 1.78
N GLY A 98 1.33 -10.72 0.84
CA GLY A 98 1.05 -11.33 -0.47
C GLY A 98 0.53 -10.39 -1.57
N GLY A 99 0.70 -9.07 -1.43
CA GLY A 99 0.44 -8.08 -2.48
C GLY A 99 1.48 -8.08 -3.62
N GLY A 100 2.56 -8.86 -3.48
CA GLY A 100 3.56 -9.04 -4.52
C GLY A 100 4.60 -7.93 -4.63
N ILE A 101 5.70 -8.24 -5.32
CA ILE A 101 6.88 -7.36 -5.43
C ILE A 101 6.59 -6.12 -6.26
N ILE A 102 5.72 -6.22 -7.27
CA ILE A 102 5.38 -5.09 -8.15
C ILE A 102 4.66 -3.99 -7.36
N ALA A 103 3.70 -4.35 -6.50
CA ALA A 103 3.02 -3.42 -5.61
C ALA A 103 4.00 -2.70 -4.67
N CYS A 104 5.01 -3.43 -4.18
CA CYS A 104 6.08 -2.87 -3.37
C CYS A 104 6.90 -1.83 -4.11
N ILE A 105 7.36 -2.14 -5.33
CA ILE A 105 8.18 -1.24 -6.13
C ILE A 105 7.44 0.08 -6.37
N LEU A 106 6.14 0.02 -6.69
CA LEU A 106 5.31 1.22 -6.88
C LEU A 106 5.26 2.09 -5.62
N LEU A 107 5.12 1.48 -4.43
CA LEU A 107 5.12 2.21 -3.17
C LEU A 107 6.50 2.72 -2.76
N VAL A 108 7.58 2.00 -3.09
CA VAL A 108 8.96 2.47 -2.86
C VAL A 108 9.25 3.69 -3.74
N ILE A 109 8.79 3.70 -5.00
CA ILE A 109 8.91 4.89 -5.85
C ILE A 109 8.12 6.07 -5.25
N ALA A 110 6.89 5.83 -4.78
CA ALA A 110 6.10 6.85 -4.09
C ALA A 110 6.79 7.38 -2.82
N PHE A 111 7.41 6.48 -2.05
CA PHE A 111 8.25 6.83 -0.89
C PHE A 111 9.42 7.72 -1.28
N ILE A 112 10.20 7.34 -2.30
CA ILE A 112 11.37 8.12 -2.75
C ILE A 112 10.94 9.51 -3.22
N LEU A 113 9.84 9.62 -3.97
CA LEU A 113 9.32 10.91 -4.43
C LEU A 113 8.87 11.80 -3.25
N GLY A 114 8.14 11.23 -2.29
CA GLY A 114 7.76 11.97 -1.08
C GLY A 114 8.97 12.41 -0.25
N LEU A 115 10.00 11.58 -0.17
CA LEU A 115 11.25 11.92 0.52
C LEU A 115 11.98 13.06 -0.19
N ILE A 116 12.10 12.99 -1.52
CA ILE A 116 12.78 14.04 -2.31
C ILE A 116 12.08 15.39 -2.15
N ASP A 117 10.75 15.42 -2.20
CA ASP A 117 10.00 16.68 -2.04
C ASP A 117 10.12 17.30 -0.63
N GLU A 118 10.45 16.52 0.40
CA GLU A 118 10.70 17.04 1.76
C GLU A 118 12.13 17.58 1.93
N PHE A 119 13.10 17.05 1.16
CA PHE A 119 14.50 17.48 1.21
C PHE A 119 14.88 18.57 0.20
N VAL A 120 14.01 18.89 -0.78
CA VAL A 120 14.25 19.86 -1.87
C VAL A 120 13.37 21.10 -1.73
#